data_AF-A0A4U0WQ15-F1
#
_entry.id   AF-A0A4U0WQ15-F1
#
_cell.length_a   1.000
_cell.length_b   1.000
_cell.length_c   1.000
_cell.angle_alpha   90.00
_cell.angle_beta   90.00
_cell.angle_gamma   90.00
#
_symmetry.space_group_name_H-M   'P 1'
#
loop_
_entity.id
_entity.type
_entity.pdbx_description
1 polymer ?
#
loop_
_entity_poly.entity_id
_entity_poly.type
_entity_poly.pdbx_seq_one_letter_code
_entity_poly.pdbx_strand_id
1 'polypeptide(L)'
;MPVCHGSGGLAGQYRFGARSGSSIIVLGTVKLVLGLFVGQGLVSLLQRFPKALLGVMVIAAGVELAKVGESLNAGARDLWEEAEQEDDQDAEWTIEARGKRARTPSELERRERWTVMLVTVAGLLTFRNDAVGFAAGMLCHWSLKLPEWWDRWRGARLGRISLPFAMGRRPGRGSEVDEHLLDQNSDAPDEEVL
;
A
#
# COMPACT_ATOMS: atom_id res chain seq x y z
N MET A 1 -17.33 -4.75 24.12
CA MET A 1 -16.63 -3.96 23.10
C MET A 1 -15.84 -4.93 22.22
N PRO A 2 -15.97 -4.89 20.89
CA PRO A 2 -15.06 -5.63 20.01
C PRO A 2 -13.63 -5.16 20.24
N VAL A 3 -12.66 -6.07 20.17
CA VAL A 3 -11.24 -5.80 20.49
C VAL A 3 -10.38 -6.18 19.29
N CYS A 4 -9.37 -5.37 18.98
CA CYS A 4 -8.39 -5.62 17.93
C CYS A 4 -6.98 -5.75 18.53
N HIS A 5 -6.00 -6.16 17.73
CA HIS A 5 -4.66 -6.50 18.22
C HIS A 5 -3.86 -5.30 18.77
N GLY A 6 -4.27 -4.06 18.46
CA GLY A 6 -3.61 -2.85 18.97
C GLY A 6 -2.19 -2.67 18.45
N SER A 7 -2.03 -2.61 17.12
CA SER A 7 -0.74 -2.59 16.41
C SER A 7 0.26 -1.55 16.96
N GLY A 8 -0.18 -0.33 17.27
CA GLY A 8 0.70 0.72 17.81
C GLY A 8 1.28 0.37 19.18
N GLY A 9 0.49 -0.24 20.07
CA GLY A 9 0.95 -0.67 21.39
C GLY A 9 1.94 -1.83 21.31
N LEU A 10 1.67 -2.79 20.40
CA LEU A 10 2.58 -3.91 20.13
C LEU A 10 3.89 -3.47 19.50
N ALA A 11 3.85 -2.54 18.55
CA ALA A 11 5.03 -1.94 17.95
C ALA A 11 5.90 -1.25 19.03
N GLY A 12 5.27 -0.59 20.00
CA GLY A 12 5.95 -0.02 21.16
C GLY A 12 6.64 -1.09 22.01
N GLN A 13 5.92 -2.15 22.40
CA GLN A 13 6.51 -3.27 23.15
C GLN A 13 7.70 -3.89 22.41
N TYR A 14 7.58 -4.08 21.09
CA TYR A 14 8.66 -4.58 20.26
C TYR A 14 9.86 -3.63 20.25
N ARG A 15 9.65 -2.32 20.14
CA ARG A 15 10.72 -1.30 20.23
C ARG A 15 11.42 -1.31 21.59
N PHE A 16 10.69 -1.62 22.67
CA PHE A 16 11.25 -1.77 24.02
C PHE A 16 11.85 -3.16 24.29
N GLY A 17 12.04 -4.00 23.27
CA GLY A 17 12.75 -5.27 23.39
C GLY A 17 11.87 -6.50 23.68
N ALA A 18 10.54 -6.36 23.71
CA ALA A 18 9.68 -7.54 23.79
C ALA A 18 9.77 -8.37 22.50
N ARG A 19 9.96 -9.68 22.63
CA ARG A 19 10.06 -10.63 21.51
C ARG A 19 9.11 -11.82 21.62
N SER A 20 8.35 -11.91 22.72
CA SER A 20 7.39 -12.97 22.97
C SER A 20 6.08 -12.41 23.53
N GLY A 21 5.01 -13.22 23.46
CA GLY A 21 3.69 -12.85 23.97
C GLY A 21 3.60 -12.67 25.49
N SER A 22 4.64 -13.04 26.25
CA SER A 22 4.65 -12.89 27.71
C SER A 22 4.54 -11.42 28.13
N SER A 23 5.05 -10.47 27.33
CA SER A 23 4.93 -9.03 27.60
C SER A 23 3.46 -8.59 27.67
N ILE A 24 2.63 -9.10 26.74
CA ILE A 24 1.20 -8.78 26.68
C ILE A 24 0.49 -9.39 27.89
N ILE A 25 0.82 -10.62 28.26
CA ILE A 25 0.26 -11.31 29.44
C ILE A 25 0.60 -10.53 30.71
N VAL A 26 1.87 -10.19 30.93
CA VAL A 26 2.33 -9.43 32.11
C VAL A 26 1.65 -8.06 32.17
N LEU A 27 1.60 -7.32 31.05
CA LEU A 27 0.92 -6.03 30.98
C LEU A 27 -0.58 -6.16 31.34
N GLY A 28 -1.24 -7.20 30.83
CA GLY A 28 -2.62 -7.52 31.12
C GLY A 28 -2.84 -7.85 32.60
N THR A 29 -2.02 -8.74 33.16
CA THR A 29 -2.07 -9.12 34.57
C THR A 29 -1.83 -7.92 35.49
N VAL A 30 -0.84 -7.08 35.21
CA VAL A 30 -0.56 -5.86 35.99
C VAL A 30 -1.76 -4.91 35.94
N LYS A 31 -2.36 -4.68 34.76
CA LYS A 31 -3.56 -3.84 34.64
C LYS A 31 -4.77 -4.42 35.37
N LEU A 32 -4.93 -5.74 35.35
CA LEU A 32 -6.00 -6.44 36.05
C LEU A 32 -5.84 -6.29 37.57
N VAL A 33 -4.64 -6.55 38.10
CA VAL A 33 -4.32 -6.35 39.53
C VAL A 33 -4.55 -4.90 39.94
N LEU A 34 -4.04 -3.93 39.15
CA LEU A 34 -4.20 -2.51 39.44
C LEU A 34 -5.68 -2.08 39.43
N GLY A 35 -6.48 -2.61 38.50
CA GLY A 35 -7.92 -2.37 38.42
C GLY A 35 -8.69 -2.97 39.60
N LEU A 36 -8.35 -4.19 40.04
CA LEU A 36 -9.03 -4.87 41.15
C LEU A 36 -8.72 -4.22 42.51
N PHE A 37 -7.47 -3.87 42.78
CA PHE A 37 -7.06 -3.39 44.10
C PHE A 37 -7.05 -1.85 44.22
N VAL A 38 -6.85 -1.11 43.12
CA VAL A 38 -6.66 0.36 43.12
C VAL A 38 -7.68 1.08 42.23
N GLY A 39 -8.71 0.38 41.73
CA GLY A 39 -9.64 0.91 40.72
C GLY A 39 -10.34 2.21 41.11
N GLN A 40 -10.86 2.33 42.34
CA GLN A 40 -11.59 3.54 42.76
C GLN A 40 -10.70 4.79 42.84
N GLY A 41 -9.47 4.64 43.35
CA GLY A 41 -8.48 5.71 43.37
C GLY A 41 -8.02 6.09 41.96
N LEU A 42 -7.81 5.08 41.10
CA LEU A 42 -7.37 5.27 39.73
C LEU A 42 -8.42 6.00 38.87
N VAL A 43 -9.70 5.65 39.00
CA VAL A 43 -10.80 6.33 38.30
C VAL A 43 -10.89 7.81 38.71
N SER A 44 -10.78 8.09 40.01
CA SER A 44 -10.80 9.48 40.52
C SER A 44 -9.61 10.30 40.01
N LEU A 45 -8.44 9.69 39.89
CA LEU A 45 -7.26 10.31 39.30
C LEU A 45 -7.43 10.57 37.79
N LEU A 46 -7.96 9.59 37.05
CA LEU A 46 -8.21 9.70 35.61
C LEU A 46 -9.22 10.79 35.28
N GLN A 47 -10.25 11.01 36.12
CA GLN A 47 -11.20 12.10 35.92
C GLN A 47 -10.56 13.49 36.03
N ARG A 48 -9.44 13.61 36.75
CA ARG A 48 -8.67 14.85 36.87
C ARG A 48 -7.69 15.08 35.72
N PHE A 49 -7.52 14.08 34.85
CA PHE A 49 -6.62 14.16 33.71
C PHE A 49 -7.15 15.17 32.67
N PRO A 50 -6.31 16.11 32.19
CA PRO A 50 -6.75 17.16 31.28
C PRO A 50 -7.16 16.58 29.93
N LYS A 51 -8.43 16.80 29.55
CA LYS A 51 -8.98 16.38 28.25
C LYS A 51 -8.21 16.95 27.06
N ALA A 52 -7.59 18.13 27.23
CA ALA A 52 -6.74 18.76 26.21
C ALA A 52 -5.55 17.87 25.82
N LEU A 53 -4.88 17.23 26.79
CA LEU A 53 -3.75 16.34 26.50
C LEU A 53 -4.22 15.08 25.75
N LEU A 54 -5.37 14.52 26.11
CA LEU A 54 -5.96 13.39 25.39
C LEU A 54 -6.24 13.77 23.93
N GLY A 55 -6.81 14.95 23.69
CA GLY A 55 -7.05 15.47 22.35
C GLY A 55 -5.77 15.59 21.52
N VAL A 56 -4.72 16.19 22.10
CA VAL A 56 -3.42 16.34 21.41
C VAL A 56 -2.81 14.98 21.06
N MET A 57 -2.85 14.00 21.97
CA MET A 57 -2.34 12.66 21.70
C MET A 57 -3.11 11.95 20.59
N VAL A 58 -4.45 12.10 20.56
CA VAL A 58 -5.28 11.53 19.49
C VAL A 58 -5.00 12.18 18.14
N ILE A 59 -4.82 13.51 18.11
CA ILE A 59 -4.43 14.23 16.89
C ILE A 59 -3.05 13.76 16.42
N ALA A 60 -2.07 13.66 17.32
CA ALA A 60 -0.73 13.18 16.97
C ALA A 60 -0.77 11.76 16.39
N ALA A 61 -1.53 10.84 17.00
CA ALA A 61 -1.73 9.50 16.47
C ALA A 61 -2.43 9.51 15.11
N GLY A 62 -3.44 10.38 14.92
CA GLY A 62 -4.13 10.57 13.65
C GLY A 62 -3.22 11.09 12.53
N VAL A 63 -2.32 12.03 12.84
CA VAL A 63 -1.33 12.55 11.88
C VAL A 63 -0.32 11.47 11.48
N GLU A 64 0.17 10.67 12.43
CA GLU A 64 1.05 9.54 12.12
C GLU A 64 0.35 8.51 11.22
N LEU A 65 -0.94 8.22 11.45
CA LEU A 65 -1.74 7.36 10.57
C LEU A 65 -1.96 8.00 9.18
N ALA A 66 -2.20 9.30 9.10
CA ALA A 66 -2.41 10.00 7.83
C ALA A 66 -1.15 10.03 6.94
N LYS A 67 0.04 10.13 7.54
CA LYS A 67 1.33 10.04 6.81
C LYS A 67 1.49 8.69 6.09
N VAL A 68 0.99 7.60 6.69
CA VAL A 68 1.00 6.28 6.03
C VAL A 68 0.09 6.29 4.80
N GLY A 69 -1.06 6.97 4.85
CA GLY A 69 -1.94 7.16 3.69
C GLY A 69 -1.29 7.96 2.55
N GLU A 70 -0.50 8.99 2.88
CA GLU A 70 0.25 9.77 1.88
C GLU A 70 1.29 8.91 1.14
N SER A 71 1.92 7.97 1.84
CA SER A 71 2.91 7.07 1.23
C SER A 71 2.34 6.20 0.10
N LEU A 72 1.01 5.96 0.07
CA LEU A 72 0.35 5.27 -1.05
C LEU A 72 0.48 6.03 -2.38
N ASN A 73 0.70 7.35 -2.32
CA ASN A 73 0.97 8.18 -3.49
C ASN A 73 2.47 8.33 -3.76
N ALA A 74 3.29 8.54 -2.73
CA ALA A 74 4.70 8.82 -2.93
C ALA A 74 5.49 7.64 -3.52
N GLY A 75 5.03 6.41 -3.29
CA GLY A 75 5.61 5.21 -3.88
C GLY A 75 5.11 3.99 -3.13
N ALA A 76 4.57 3.02 -3.87
CA ALA A 76 4.02 1.77 -3.36
C ALA A 76 5.10 0.92 -2.66
N ARG A 77 5.44 1.29 -1.41
CA ARG A 77 6.39 0.56 -0.54
C ARG A 77 5.89 -0.84 -0.19
N ASP A 78 4.61 -1.11 -0.39
CA ASP A 78 3.92 -2.41 -0.31
C ASP A 78 4.32 -3.38 -1.43
N LEU A 79 4.76 -2.90 -2.60
CA LEU A 79 5.19 -3.76 -3.72
C LEU A 79 6.57 -4.41 -3.53
N TRP A 80 7.16 -4.31 -2.33
CA TRP A 80 8.50 -4.82 -2.03
C TRP A 80 8.52 -6.28 -1.52
N GLU A 81 7.37 -6.94 -1.35
CA GLU A 81 7.31 -8.25 -0.67
C GLU A 81 6.76 -9.45 -1.48
N GLU A 82 6.21 -9.28 -2.68
CA GLU A 82 5.65 -10.42 -3.45
C GLU A 82 6.63 -11.04 -4.45
N ALA A 83 7.77 -11.52 -3.95
CA ALA A 83 8.60 -12.47 -4.70
C ALA A 83 9.27 -13.48 -3.77
N GLU A 84 8.51 -14.13 -2.87
CA GLU A 84 9.00 -15.31 -2.16
C GLU A 84 7.84 -16.14 -1.57
N GLN A 85 7.24 -17.00 -2.40
CA GLN A 85 6.85 -18.38 -2.06
C GLN A 85 6.20 -19.08 -3.27
N GLU A 86 7.03 -19.45 -4.26
CA GLU A 86 6.87 -20.74 -4.92
C GLU A 86 8.24 -21.41 -4.79
N ASP A 87 8.32 -22.28 -3.79
CA ASP A 87 9.46 -23.11 -3.45
C ASP A 87 9.37 -24.36 -4.33
N ASP A 88 9.90 -24.29 -5.55
CA ASP A 88 10.29 -25.49 -6.28
C ASP A 88 11.83 -25.53 -6.31
N GLN A 89 12.33 -26.54 -5.62
CA GLN A 89 13.74 -26.92 -5.53
C GLN A 89 14.35 -27.07 -6.93
N ASP A 90 15.66 -26.81 -7.00
CA ASP A 90 16.58 -27.12 -8.11
C ASP A 90 17.04 -25.93 -8.98
N ALA A 91 17.76 -24.97 -8.40
CA ALA A 91 18.76 -24.21 -9.17
C ALA A 91 19.91 -23.64 -8.31
N GLU A 92 21.09 -24.12 -8.66
CA GLU A 92 22.45 -23.76 -8.33
C GLU A 92 22.77 -22.27 -8.06
N TRP A 93 23.69 -22.07 -7.11
CA TRP A 93 24.17 -20.79 -6.56
C TRP A 93 24.92 -19.94 -7.59
N THR A 94 24.22 -18.96 -8.18
CA THR A 94 24.85 -17.78 -8.78
C THR A 94 24.68 -16.58 -7.85
N ILE A 95 25.79 -16.13 -7.26
CA ILE A 95 25.89 -14.84 -6.56
C ILE A 95 25.91 -13.74 -7.63
N GLU A 96 24.79 -13.46 -8.27
CA GLU A 96 24.67 -12.26 -9.10
C GLU A 96 23.21 -11.81 -9.18
N ALA A 97 22.94 -10.67 -8.53
CA ALA A 97 21.81 -9.79 -8.81
C ALA A 97 20.37 -10.34 -8.67
N ARG A 98 19.97 -10.82 -7.48
CA ARG A 98 18.55 -10.71 -7.08
C ARG A 98 18.26 -9.27 -6.61
N GLY A 99 18.45 -8.32 -7.52
CA GLY A 99 18.12 -6.91 -7.30
C GLY A 99 16.61 -6.79 -7.10
N LYS A 100 16.18 -6.49 -5.86
CA LYS A 100 14.80 -6.15 -5.53
C LYS A 100 14.42 -4.89 -6.33
N ARG A 101 13.86 -5.07 -7.53
CA ARG A 101 13.37 -3.96 -8.34
C ARG A 101 12.10 -3.43 -7.70
N ALA A 102 12.20 -2.24 -7.13
CA ALA A 102 11.04 -1.45 -6.77
C ALA A 102 10.16 -1.29 -8.01
N ARG A 103 8.99 -1.94 -8.03
CA ARG A 103 8.02 -1.69 -9.10
C ARG A 103 7.47 -0.29 -8.87
N THR A 104 7.84 0.66 -9.71
CA THR A 104 7.24 2.00 -9.71
C THR A 104 5.82 1.86 -10.27
N PRO A 105 4.76 2.08 -9.46
CA PRO A 105 3.40 2.02 -9.96
C PRO A 105 3.19 3.07 -11.04
N SER A 106 2.42 2.73 -12.06
CA SER A 106 2.07 3.67 -13.12
C SER A 106 1.25 4.85 -12.57
N GLU A 107 1.28 6.00 -13.23
CA GLU A 107 0.47 7.18 -12.86
C GLU A 107 -1.04 6.86 -12.74
N LEU A 108 -1.54 5.96 -13.58
CA LEU A 108 -2.93 5.50 -13.56
C LEU A 108 -3.22 4.69 -12.29
N GLU A 109 -2.39 3.69 -12.00
CA GLU A 109 -2.54 2.84 -10.81
C GLU A 109 -2.47 3.66 -9.51
N ARG A 110 -1.58 4.66 -9.47
CA ARG A 110 -1.48 5.59 -8.33
C ARG A 110 -2.76 6.40 -8.16
N ARG A 111 -3.32 6.94 -9.24
CA ARG A 111 -4.59 7.69 -9.21
C ARG A 111 -5.76 6.80 -8.80
N GLU A 112 -5.80 5.55 -9.23
CA GLU A 112 -6.82 4.57 -8.82
C GLU A 112 -6.75 4.29 -7.31
N ARG A 113 -5.56 3.96 -6.78
CA ARG A 113 -5.33 3.71 -5.34
C ARG A 113 -5.71 4.93 -4.49
N TRP A 114 -5.28 6.12 -4.89
CA TRP A 114 -5.62 7.37 -4.22
C TRP A 114 -7.14 7.62 -4.23
N THR A 115 -7.79 7.40 -5.36
CA THR A 115 -9.24 7.61 -5.51
C THR A 115 -10.02 6.71 -4.56
N VAL A 116 -9.67 5.42 -4.48
CA VAL A 116 -10.30 4.47 -3.56
C VAL A 116 -10.12 4.91 -2.10
N MET A 117 -8.92 5.37 -1.72
CA MET A 117 -8.67 5.91 -0.39
C MET A 117 -9.54 7.13 -0.09
N LEU A 118 -9.59 8.11 -1.00
CA LEU A 118 -10.41 9.32 -0.81
C LEU A 118 -11.90 9.01 -0.71
N VAL A 119 -12.43 8.12 -1.58
CA VAL A 119 -13.83 7.71 -1.53
C VAL A 119 -14.15 7.03 -0.20
N THR A 120 -13.25 6.19 0.29
CA THR A 120 -13.38 5.56 1.60
C THR A 120 -13.45 6.62 2.69
N VAL A 121 -12.47 7.54 2.75
CA VAL A 121 -12.41 8.63 3.75
C VAL A 121 -13.64 9.53 3.69
N ALA A 122 -14.07 9.92 2.49
CA ALA A 122 -15.28 10.73 2.31
C ALA A 122 -16.52 10.00 2.84
N GLY A 123 -16.66 8.71 2.52
CA GLY A 123 -17.74 7.87 3.05
C GLY A 123 -17.73 7.77 4.58
N LEU A 124 -16.55 7.61 5.18
CA LEU A 124 -16.37 7.63 6.64
C LEU A 124 -16.84 8.96 7.26
N LEU A 125 -16.45 10.08 6.66
CA LEU A 125 -16.74 11.42 7.20
C LEU A 125 -18.21 11.82 7.01
N THR A 126 -18.81 11.53 5.84
CA THR A 126 -20.19 11.92 5.53
C THR A 126 -21.20 11.13 6.35
N PHE A 127 -21.01 9.81 6.46
CA PHE A 127 -21.98 8.94 7.14
C PHE A 127 -21.63 8.65 8.59
N ARG A 128 -20.42 9.05 9.03
CA ARG A 128 -19.90 8.77 10.38
C ARG A 128 -20.01 7.28 10.74
N ASN A 129 -19.86 6.42 9.74
CA ASN A 129 -20.02 4.97 9.85
C ASN A 129 -18.90 4.25 9.07
N ASP A 130 -18.12 3.46 9.79
CA ASP A 130 -16.97 2.73 9.25
C ASP A 130 -17.37 1.74 8.15
N ALA A 131 -18.50 1.04 8.32
CA ALA A 131 -18.98 0.07 7.35
C ALA A 131 -19.38 0.73 6.03
N VAL A 132 -19.96 1.94 6.08
CA VAL A 132 -20.36 2.68 4.87
C VAL A 132 -19.13 3.18 4.11
N GLY A 133 -18.13 3.71 4.81
CA GLY A 133 -16.86 4.09 4.18
C GLY A 133 -16.16 2.92 3.50
N PHE A 134 -16.08 1.77 4.18
CA PHE A 134 -15.51 0.55 3.61
C PHE A 134 -16.27 0.07 2.36
N ALA A 135 -17.60 0.02 2.42
CA ALA A 135 -18.42 -0.38 1.27
C ALA A 135 -18.25 0.58 0.09
N ALA A 136 -18.20 1.89 0.33
CA ALA A 136 -17.96 2.90 -0.71
C ALA A 136 -16.59 2.70 -1.39
N GLY A 137 -15.54 2.44 -0.60
CA GLY A 137 -14.20 2.12 -1.12
C GLY A 137 -14.18 0.87 -1.99
N MET A 138 -14.78 -0.22 -1.51
CA MET A 138 -14.88 -1.50 -2.25
C MET A 138 -15.66 -1.35 -3.56
N LEU A 139 -16.79 -0.63 -3.55
CA LEU A 139 -17.58 -0.34 -4.75
C LEU A 139 -16.79 0.49 -5.76
N CYS A 140 -16.06 1.50 -5.30
CA CYS A 140 -15.18 2.30 -6.15
C CYS A 140 -14.08 1.44 -6.79
N HIS A 141 -13.43 0.57 -6.01
CA HIS A 141 -12.42 -0.35 -6.50
C HIS A 141 -12.97 -1.32 -7.57
N TRP A 142 -14.14 -1.93 -7.33
CA TRP A 142 -14.77 -2.80 -8.33
C TRP A 142 -15.18 -2.05 -9.59
N SER A 143 -15.62 -0.79 -9.48
CA SER A 143 -15.95 0.07 -10.61
C SER A 143 -14.76 0.30 -11.55
N LEU A 144 -13.55 0.44 -11.00
CA LEU A 144 -12.33 0.61 -11.79
C LEU A 144 -11.90 -0.69 -12.49
N LYS A 145 -12.22 -1.86 -11.92
CA LYS A 145 -11.90 -3.20 -12.46
C LYS A 145 -12.95 -3.80 -13.40
N LEU A 146 -14.12 -3.17 -13.47
CA LEU A 146 -15.27 -3.62 -14.26
C LEU A 146 -14.99 -3.84 -15.76
N PRO A 147 -14.20 -3.00 -16.48
CA PRO A 147 -13.95 -3.22 -17.91
C PRO A 147 -13.16 -4.52 -18.18
N GLU A 148 -12.10 -4.77 -17.40
CA GLU A 148 -11.27 -5.96 -17.53
C GLU A 148 -12.05 -7.23 -17.19
N TRP A 149 -12.86 -7.17 -16.12
CA TRP A 149 -13.68 -8.31 -15.70
C TRP A 149 -14.78 -8.60 -16.72
N TRP A 150 -15.41 -7.57 -17.27
CA TRP A 150 -16.48 -7.69 -18.26
C TRP A 150 -15.98 -8.29 -19.58
N ASP A 151 -14.79 -7.91 -20.05
CA ASP A 151 -14.20 -8.47 -21.27
C ASP A 151 -13.77 -9.93 -21.09
N ARG A 152 -13.22 -10.30 -19.93
CA ARG A 152 -12.95 -11.71 -19.59
C ARG A 152 -14.23 -12.54 -19.56
N TRP A 153 -15.29 -12.01 -18.96
CA TRP A 153 -16.56 -12.72 -18.81
C TRP A 153 -17.31 -12.87 -20.14
N ARG A 154 -17.24 -11.85 -21.01
CA ARG A 154 -17.75 -11.95 -22.39
C ARG A 154 -16.91 -12.89 -23.25
N GLY A 155 -15.58 -12.86 -23.12
CA GLY A 155 -14.68 -13.78 -23.84
C GLY A 155 -14.87 -15.24 -23.44
N ALA A 156 -15.20 -15.53 -22.18
CA ALA A 156 -15.50 -16.89 -21.72
C ALA A 156 -16.88 -17.41 -22.17
N ARG A 157 -17.87 -16.52 -22.33
CA ARG A 157 -19.20 -16.90 -22.88
C ARG A 157 -19.22 -17.00 -24.39
N LEU A 158 -18.45 -16.18 -25.08
CA LEU A 158 -18.19 -16.30 -26.51
C LEU A 158 -17.07 -17.31 -26.73
N GLY A 159 -17.35 -18.58 -26.41
CA GLY A 159 -16.49 -19.68 -26.82
C GLY A 159 -16.21 -19.57 -28.32
N ARG A 160 -14.94 -19.34 -28.67
CA ARG A 160 -14.35 -19.81 -29.93
C ARG A 160 -15.17 -19.46 -31.19
N ILE A 161 -15.45 -18.19 -31.45
CA ILE A 161 -15.57 -17.78 -32.85
C ILE A 161 -14.14 -17.58 -33.35
N SER A 162 -13.51 -18.72 -33.68
CA SER A 162 -12.37 -18.73 -34.58
C SER A 162 -12.91 -18.19 -35.91
N LEU A 163 -12.76 -16.89 -36.17
CA LEU A 163 -13.04 -16.34 -37.50
C LEU A 163 -11.97 -16.87 -38.45
N PRO A 164 -12.28 -17.76 -39.40
CA PRO A 164 -11.37 -18.03 -40.49
C PRO A 164 -11.68 -16.94 -41.53
N PHE A 165 -11.15 -15.74 -41.34
CA PHE A 165 -11.16 -14.74 -42.41
C PHE A 165 -9.73 -14.40 -42.80
N ALA A 166 -9.24 -15.26 -43.70
CA ALA A 166 -8.31 -14.98 -44.78
C ALA A 166 -7.46 -13.71 -44.68
N MET A 167 -6.16 -13.94 -44.44
CA MET A 167 -5.11 -13.61 -45.41
C MET A 167 -5.27 -12.27 -46.16
N GLY A 168 -4.83 -11.20 -45.50
CA GLY A 168 -4.45 -9.94 -46.13
C GLY A 168 -2.99 -9.63 -45.79
N ARG A 169 -2.09 -9.95 -46.73
CA ARG A 169 -0.67 -9.56 -46.85
C ARG A 169 -0.08 -8.66 -45.74
N ARG A 170 0.96 -9.15 -45.06
CA ARG A 170 2.08 -8.29 -44.61
C ARG A 170 3.32 -8.65 -45.43
N PRO A 171 3.85 -7.75 -46.27
CA PRO A 171 5.22 -7.83 -46.76
C PRO A 171 6.15 -6.91 -45.94
N GLY A 172 7.34 -7.44 -45.58
CA GLY A 172 8.52 -6.72 -45.03
C GLY A 172 8.39 -6.31 -43.56
N ARG A 173 9.33 -6.54 -42.61
CA ARG A 173 10.78 -6.82 -42.62
C ARG A 173 11.63 -5.83 -43.43
N GLY A 174 11.79 -4.62 -42.87
CA GLY A 174 13.07 -3.96 -42.61
C GLY A 174 13.01 -3.50 -41.13
N SER A 175 13.98 -3.64 -40.22
CA SER A 175 15.41 -3.28 -40.26
C SER A 175 15.67 -1.82 -40.61
N GLU A 176 15.23 -0.91 -39.73
CA GLU A 176 15.88 0.37 -39.42
C GLU A 176 16.25 0.21 -37.94
N VAL A 177 17.49 -0.04 -37.49
CA VAL A 177 18.80 0.55 -37.79
C VAL A 177 18.78 2.08 -37.62
N ASP A 178 19.33 2.48 -36.48
CA ASP A 178 19.99 3.76 -36.19
C ASP A 178 19.22 5.06 -36.42
N GLU A 179 18.43 5.44 -35.41
CA GLU A 179 18.16 6.86 -35.11
C GLU A 179 18.94 7.32 -33.86
N HIS A 180 20.17 6.82 -33.75
CA HIS A 180 21.14 7.18 -32.70
C HIS A 180 22.35 7.89 -33.32
N LEU A 181 22.15 8.84 -34.25
CA LEU A 181 23.27 9.64 -34.77
C LEU A 181 22.94 11.01 -35.41
N LEU A 182 21.95 11.75 -34.92
CA LEU A 182 21.83 13.19 -35.24
C LEU A 182 21.36 14.00 -34.02
N ASP A 183 22.17 13.95 -32.95
CA ASP A 183 22.28 15.08 -32.01
C ASP A 183 23.74 15.23 -31.58
N GLN A 184 24.63 15.17 -32.58
CA GLN A 184 25.93 15.83 -32.42
C GLN A 184 25.71 17.32 -32.67
N ASN A 185 26.18 18.09 -31.71
CA ASN A 185 26.86 19.36 -31.92
C ASN A 185 26.03 20.63 -31.65
N SER A 186 25.67 20.83 -30.38
CA SER A 186 25.70 22.17 -29.80
C SER A 186 25.97 22.05 -28.31
N ASP A 187 27.24 22.21 -27.94
CA ASP A 187 27.78 22.64 -26.64
C ASP A 187 29.02 21.85 -26.25
N ALA A 188 30.17 22.38 -26.67
CA ALA A 188 31.41 22.27 -25.91
C ALA A 188 32.24 23.56 -26.07
N PRO A 189 33.06 23.93 -25.08
CA PRO A 189 33.57 25.28 -24.85
C PRO A 189 35.06 25.47 -25.21
N ASP A 190 35.43 26.75 -25.29
CA ASP A 190 36.74 27.41 -25.06
C ASP A 190 38.01 27.10 -25.89
N GLU A 191 38.80 28.17 -26.09
CA GLU A 191 40.19 28.29 -26.59
C GLU A 191 40.42 28.25 -28.13
N GLU A 192 41.19 29.13 -28.80
CA GLU A 192 42.36 29.96 -28.48
C GLU A 192 42.56 31.11 -29.52
N VAL A 193 43.11 32.25 -29.07
CA VAL A 193 44.20 33.06 -29.70
C VAL A 193 44.02 33.67 -31.10
N LEU A 194 43.80 35.01 -31.15
CA LEU A 194 44.79 36.01 -31.60
C LEU A 194 44.34 37.45 -31.28
#